data_AF-A0A661AGB9-F1
#
_entry.id   AF-A0A661AGB9-F1
#
_cell.length_a   1.000
_cell.length_b   1.000
_cell.length_c   1.000
_cell.angle_alpha   90.00
_cell.angle_beta   90.00
_cell.angle_gamma   90.00
#
_symmetry.space_group_name_H-M   'P 1'
#
loop_
_entity.id
_entity.type
_entity.pdbx_description
1 polymer ?
#
loop_
_entity_poly.entity_id
_entity_poly.type
_entity_poly.pdbx_seq_one_letter_code
_entity_poly.pdbx_strand_id
1 'polypeptide(L)'
;MLGKLQREFVRIIPEKKLEYAMFLNYLISADELERFNMLPDSAKIIYVERFWRKLDPTPGTPENEALDEFIQRVKYADEQFSRFNIKGRYTERGRILIKYGIPDEVVNRSFETGIHPYTIWYYQTGTAMEFVFVDRDENGNYELVYSSVKDEPYDPNWQSYILPEDRIKTISR
;
A
#
# COMPACT_ATOMS: atom_id res chain seq x y z
N MET A 1 20.76 -40.73 -2.36
CA MET A 1 20.82 -39.62 -3.35
C MET A 1 19.70 -38.57 -3.13
N LEU A 2 19.38 -38.21 -1.88
CA LEU A 2 18.39 -37.15 -1.58
C LEU A 2 19.04 -35.83 -1.08
N GLY A 3 20.37 -35.74 -1.05
CA GLY A 3 21.08 -34.63 -0.39
C GLY A 3 21.61 -33.51 -1.30
N LYS A 4 21.39 -33.61 -2.63
CA LYS A 4 21.85 -32.61 -3.63
C LYS A 4 20.73 -31.73 -4.19
N LEU A 5 19.48 -32.19 -4.25
CA LEU A 5 18.36 -31.37 -4.73
C LEU A 5 17.86 -30.32 -3.71
N GLN A 6 18.30 -30.42 -2.45
CA GLN A 6 17.86 -29.54 -1.37
C GLN A 6 18.78 -28.31 -1.17
N ARG A 7 19.85 -28.19 -1.98
CA ARG A 7 21.00 -27.31 -1.66
C ARG A 7 21.29 -26.16 -2.62
N GLU A 8 20.41 -25.84 -3.56
CA GLU A 8 20.48 -24.61 -4.36
C GLU A 8 19.09 -23.96 -4.49
N PHE A 9 18.46 -23.62 -3.37
CA PHE A 9 17.63 -22.42 -3.39
C PHE A 9 18.61 -21.26 -3.31
N VAL A 10 19.14 -20.85 -4.48
CA VAL A 10 19.78 -19.54 -4.62
C VAL A 10 18.77 -18.55 -4.07
N ARG A 11 19.12 -17.87 -2.98
CA ARG A 11 18.29 -16.82 -2.38
C ARG A 11 18.03 -15.80 -3.49
N ILE A 12 16.84 -15.85 -4.11
CA ILE A 12 16.52 -15.02 -5.29
C ILE A 12 16.41 -13.56 -4.87
N ILE A 13 15.93 -13.35 -3.63
CA ILE A 13 15.77 -12.03 -3.05
C ILE A 13 17.06 -11.68 -2.28
N PRO A 14 17.77 -10.60 -2.65
CA PRO A 14 18.89 -10.09 -1.87
C PRO A 14 18.51 -9.86 -0.42
N GLU A 15 19.39 -10.19 0.53
CA GLU A 15 19.12 -10.10 1.97
C GLU A 15 18.59 -8.73 2.40
N LYS A 16 19.16 -7.64 1.87
CA LYS A 16 18.72 -6.25 2.12
C LYS A 16 17.28 -5.95 1.67
N LYS A 17 16.71 -6.76 0.78
CA LYS A 17 15.34 -6.63 0.26
C LYS A 17 14.36 -7.54 1.00
N LEU A 18 14.84 -8.53 1.77
CA LEU A 18 13.99 -9.56 2.36
C LEU A 18 12.99 -8.99 3.36
N GLU A 19 13.39 -8.04 4.21
CA GLU A 19 12.47 -7.36 5.14
C GLU A 19 11.30 -6.72 4.38
N TYR A 20 11.58 -6.04 3.28
CA TYR A 20 10.55 -5.40 2.48
C TYR A 20 9.66 -6.43 1.77
N ALA A 21 10.27 -7.47 1.19
CA ALA A 21 9.57 -8.51 0.45
C ALA A 21 8.53 -9.28 1.29
N MET A 22 8.64 -9.23 2.62
CA MET A 22 7.72 -9.86 3.57
C MET A 22 6.42 -9.06 3.79
N PHE A 23 6.33 -7.79 3.38
CA PHE A 23 5.11 -6.98 3.51
C PHE A 23 4.05 -7.35 2.47
N LEU A 24 3.72 -8.63 2.38
CA LEU A 24 2.73 -9.15 1.42
C LEU A 24 1.30 -8.70 1.75
N ASN A 25 1.03 -8.28 2.99
CA ASN A 25 -0.28 -7.79 3.42
C ASN A 25 -0.85 -6.64 2.56
N TYR A 26 -0.01 -5.91 1.82
CA TYR A 26 -0.47 -4.88 0.88
C TYR A 26 -0.89 -5.43 -0.48
N LEU A 27 -0.48 -6.66 -0.81
CA LEU A 27 -0.59 -7.24 -2.16
C LEU A 27 -1.51 -8.45 -2.24
N ILE A 28 -1.78 -9.10 -1.10
CA ILE A 28 -2.58 -10.33 -1.03
C ILE A 28 -3.88 -10.12 -0.26
N SER A 29 -4.87 -10.96 -0.55
CA SER A 29 -6.15 -10.97 0.16
C SER A 29 -5.98 -11.31 1.65
N ALA A 30 -6.98 -10.96 2.47
CA ALA A 30 -6.99 -11.30 3.90
C ALA A 30 -6.86 -12.82 4.13
N ASP A 31 -7.61 -13.63 3.39
CA ASP A 31 -7.56 -15.10 3.49
C ASP A 31 -6.18 -15.65 3.09
N GLU A 32 -5.54 -15.06 2.09
CA GLU A 32 -4.18 -15.47 1.67
C GLU A 32 -3.14 -15.06 2.70
N LEU A 33 -3.29 -13.88 3.31
CA LEU A 33 -2.44 -13.42 4.40
C LEU A 33 -2.57 -14.30 5.64
N GLU A 34 -3.78 -14.73 5.98
CA GLU A 34 -4.00 -15.66 7.09
C GLU A 34 -3.27 -16.99 6.84
N ARG A 35 -3.45 -17.58 5.65
CA ARG A 35 -2.72 -18.79 5.26
C ARG A 35 -1.21 -18.60 5.28
N PHE A 36 -0.70 -17.48 4.78
CA PHE A 36 0.72 -17.13 4.82
C PHE A 36 1.24 -17.04 6.26
N ASN A 37 0.48 -16.43 7.16
CA ASN A 37 0.87 -16.25 8.56
C ASN A 37 0.96 -17.57 9.32
N MET A 38 0.15 -18.57 8.96
CA MET A 38 0.19 -19.93 9.52
C MET A 38 1.39 -20.77 9.07
N LEU A 39 2.15 -20.33 8.04
CA LEU A 39 3.33 -21.06 7.59
C LEU A 39 4.48 -20.96 8.60
N PRO A 40 5.29 -22.03 8.77
CA PRO A 40 6.58 -21.93 9.44
C PRO A 40 7.50 -20.91 8.75
N ASP A 41 8.42 -20.30 9.50
CA ASP A 41 9.31 -19.26 8.96
C ASP A 41 10.10 -19.70 7.72
N SER A 42 10.58 -20.95 7.70
CA SER A 42 11.26 -21.53 6.53
C SER A 42 10.35 -21.61 5.29
N ALA A 43 9.06 -21.89 5.49
CA ALA A 43 8.08 -21.94 4.42
C ALA A 43 7.65 -20.54 3.96
N LYS A 44 7.62 -19.54 4.86
CA LYS A 44 7.34 -18.13 4.50
C LYS A 44 8.39 -17.58 3.53
N ILE A 45 9.67 -17.88 3.76
CA ILE A 45 10.75 -17.46 2.86
C ILE A 45 10.54 -18.04 1.45
N ILE A 46 10.26 -19.34 1.36
CA ILE A 46 9.98 -20.02 0.08
C ILE A 46 8.73 -19.44 -0.59
N TYR A 47 7.70 -19.11 0.19
CA TYR A 47 6.48 -18.48 -0.31
C TYR A 47 6.79 -17.13 -0.97
N VAL A 48 7.50 -16.26 -0.25
CA VAL A 48 7.85 -14.90 -0.69
C VAL A 48 8.72 -14.93 -1.95
N GLU A 49 9.73 -15.81 -1.99
CA GLU A 49 10.55 -15.99 -3.20
C GLU A 49 9.71 -16.41 -4.41
N ARG A 50 8.78 -17.35 -4.22
CA ARG A 50 7.87 -17.80 -5.29
C ARG A 50 6.89 -16.72 -5.71
N PHE A 51 6.40 -15.93 -4.76
CA PHE A 51 5.48 -14.83 -5.01
C PHE A 51 6.12 -13.79 -5.92
N TRP A 52 7.28 -13.26 -5.52
CA TRP A 52 7.98 -12.23 -6.30
C TRP A 52 8.46 -12.74 -7.65
N ARG A 53 8.96 -13.99 -7.73
CA ARG A 53 9.32 -14.60 -9.01
C ARG A 53 8.16 -14.70 -10.01
N LYS A 54 6.92 -14.88 -9.53
CA LYS A 54 5.73 -14.91 -10.41
C LYS A 54 5.35 -13.52 -10.92
N LEU A 55 5.65 -12.47 -10.14
CA LEU A 55 5.38 -11.09 -10.50
C LEU A 55 6.53 -10.44 -11.29
N ASP A 56 7.65 -11.16 -11.46
CA ASP A 56 8.81 -10.69 -12.19
C ASP A 56 8.48 -10.43 -13.67
N PRO A 57 8.50 -9.17 -14.13
CA PRO A 57 8.22 -8.88 -15.53
C PRO A 57 9.39 -9.28 -16.44
N THR A 58 10.61 -9.40 -15.90
CA THR A 58 11.82 -9.70 -16.67
C THR A 58 12.67 -10.78 -15.99
N PRO A 59 12.17 -12.03 -15.88
CA PRO A 59 12.83 -13.11 -15.14
C PRO A 59 14.18 -13.59 -15.71
N GLY A 60 14.65 -12.97 -16.81
CA GLY A 60 15.98 -13.16 -17.37
C GLY A 60 17.06 -12.25 -16.77
N THR A 61 16.68 -11.25 -15.96
CA THR A 61 17.61 -10.40 -15.20
C THR A 61 17.80 -10.94 -13.77
N PRO A 62 18.92 -10.62 -13.10
CA PRO A 62 19.08 -10.89 -11.67
C PRO A 62 18.14 -10.07 -10.77
N GLU A 63 17.66 -8.93 -11.28
CA GLU A 63 16.74 -8.03 -10.60
C GLU A 63 15.29 -8.50 -10.73
N ASN A 64 14.44 -8.02 -9.82
CA ASN A 64 12.99 -8.22 -9.89
C ASN A 64 12.35 -6.84 -9.78
N GLU A 65 11.91 -6.32 -10.91
CA GLU A 65 11.50 -4.93 -11.07
C GLU A 65 10.20 -4.66 -10.29
N ALA A 66 9.31 -5.65 -10.18
CA ALA A 66 8.10 -5.55 -9.37
C ALA A 66 8.41 -5.41 -7.87
N LEU A 67 9.36 -6.21 -7.35
CA LEU A 67 9.83 -6.08 -5.97
C LEU A 67 10.53 -4.74 -5.76
N ASP A 68 11.34 -4.29 -6.73
CA ASP A 68 12.02 -3.01 -6.63
C ASP A 68 11.04 -1.84 -6.59
N GLU A 69 10.04 -1.84 -7.46
CA GLU A 69 8.98 -0.84 -7.45
C GLU A 69 8.22 -0.85 -6.12
N PHE A 70 7.84 -2.02 -5.63
CA PHE A 70 7.18 -2.17 -4.33
C PHE A 70 8.03 -1.60 -3.20
N ILE A 71 9.34 -1.89 -3.17
CA ILE A 71 10.28 -1.34 -2.19
C ILE A 71 10.34 0.18 -2.28
N GLN A 72 10.34 0.74 -3.50
CA GLN A 72 10.33 2.20 -3.67
C GLN A 72 9.05 2.82 -3.11
N ARG A 73 7.88 2.21 -3.34
CA ARG A 73 6.61 2.68 -2.76
C ARG A 73 6.63 2.63 -1.23
N VAL A 74 7.17 1.56 -0.62
CA VAL A 74 7.29 1.46 0.85
C VAL A 74 8.22 2.55 1.40
N LYS A 75 9.37 2.78 0.77
CA LYS A 75 10.32 3.82 1.19
C LYS A 75 9.71 5.21 1.03
N TYR A 76 9.03 5.47 -0.08
CA TYR A 76 8.35 6.73 -0.33
C TYR A 76 7.25 6.97 0.70
N ALA A 77 6.44 5.95 1.02
CA ALA A 77 5.43 6.04 2.07
C ALA A 77 6.07 6.41 3.42
N ASP A 78 7.15 5.73 3.81
CA ASP A 78 7.90 6.06 5.03
C ASP A 78 8.45 7.49 5.03
N GLU A 79 8.99 7.95 3.90
CA GLU A 79 9.53 9.32 3.80
C GLU A 79 8.44 10.38 3.94
N GLN A 80 7.32 10.21 3.25
CA GLN A 80 6.27 11.24 3.18
C GLN A 80 5.33 11.23 4.39
N PHE A 81 4.99 10.03 4.89
CA PHE A 81 3.86 9.86 5.81
C PHE A 81 4.25 9.39 7.21
N SER A 82 5.54 9.18 7.51
CA SER A 82 5.93 8.88 8.91
C SER A 82 5.59 10.05 9.83
N ARG A 83 4.93 9.77 10.95
CA ARG A 83 4.55 10.77 11.96
C ARG A 83 4.75 10.18 13.35
N PHE A 84 5.30 10.98 14.25
CA PHE A 84 5.65 10.55 15.62
C PHE A 84 6.46 9.24 15.60
N ASN A 85 5.94 8.17 16.20
CA ASN A 85 6.53 6.83 16.24
C ASN A 85 5.95 5.86 15.20
N ILE A 86 5.09 6.33 14.30
CA ILE A 86 4.46 5.52 13.25
C ILE A 86 5.19 5.73 11.93
N LYS A 87 5.79 4.66 11.39
CA LYS A 87 6.36 4.67 10.03
C LYS A 87 5.25 4.85 9.00
N GLY A 88 5.54 5.61 7.95
CA GLY A 88 4.56 5.95 6.91
C GLY A 88 3.91 4.74 6.25
N ARG A 89 4.63 3.63 6.06
CA ARG A 89 4.06 2.36 5.58
C ARG A 89 2.88 1.85 6.41
N TYR A 90 2.82 2.19 7.70
CA TYR A 90 1.73 1.78 8.60
C TYR A 90 0.60 2.82 8.73
N THR A 91 0.69 3.94 8.03
CA THR A 91 -0.41 4.93 7.96
C THR A 91 -1.39 4.55 6.86
N GLU A 92 -2.63 5.04 6.93
CA GLU A 92 -3.63 4.77 5.89
C GLU A 92 -3.20 5.32 4.51
N ARG A 93 -2.62 6.51 4.46
CA ARG A 93 -2.05 7.07 3.22
C ARG A 93 -0.93 6.19 2.66
N GLY A 94 -0.01 5.73 3.53
CA GLY A 94 1.06 4.83 3.11
C GLY A 94 0.54 3.49 2.63
N ARG A 95 -0.45 2.91 3.32
CA ARG A 95 -1.10 1.66 2.93
C ARG A 95 -1.73 1.75 1.54
N ILE A 96 -2.50 2.80 1.27
CA ILE A 96 -3.10 3.05 -0.05
C ILE A 96 -2.03 3.27 -1.12
N LEU A 97 -0.99 4.08 -0.83
CA LEU A 97 0.08 4.33 -1.79
C LEU A 97 0.87 3.06 -2.14
N ILE A 98 1.17 2.21 -1.16
CA ILE A 98 1.90 0.97 -1.39
C ILE A 98 1.06 0.01 -2.25
N LYS A 99 -0.22 -0.14 -1.90
CA LYS A 99 -1.15 -1.08 -2.56
C LYS A 99 -1.52 -0.64 -3.98
N TYR A 100 -1.88 0.62 -4.17
CA TYR A 100 -2.43 1.12 -5.44
C TYR A 100 -1.43 1.96 -6.25
N GLY A 101 -0.29 2.32 -5.67
CA GLY A 101 0.72 3.17 -6.33
C GLY A 101 0.53 4.65 -6.04
N ILE A 102 1.25 5.48 -6.79
CA ILE A 102 1.16 6.94 -6.70
C ILE A 102 -0.15 7.40 -7.35
N PRO A 103 -0.96 8.26 -6.72
CA PRO A 103 -2.18 8.79 -7.32
C PRO A 103 -1.87 9.68 -8.52
N ASP A 104 -2.76 9.69 -9.50
CA ASP A 104 -2.66 10.54 -10.70
C ASP A 104 -2.97 12.01 -10.38
N GLU A 105 -3.90 12.25 -9.45
CA GLU A 105 -4.25 13.60 -8.99
C GLU A 105 -4.40 13.60 -7.46
N VAL A 106 -3.92 14.67 -6.82
CA VAL A 106 -4.05 14.92 -5.39
C VAL A 106 -4.62 16.30 -5.15
N VAL A 107 -5.73 16.37 -4.41
CA VAL A 107 -6.26 17.62 -3.84
C VAL A 107 -5.82 17.67 -2.38
N ASN A 108 -5.18 18.76 -1.97
CA ASN A 108 -4.80 18.99 -0.56
C ASN A 108 -5.49 20.24 -0.05
N ARG A 109 -6.19 20.10 1.08
CA ARG A 109 -6.78 21.21 1.81
C ARG A 109 -6.15 21.28 3.19
N SER A 110 -5.56 22.43 3.47
CA SER A 110 -5.04 22.75 4.79
C SER A 110 -6.19 23.08 5.74
N PHE A 111 -5.86 23.37 6.99
CA PHE A 111 -6.83 23.84 7.97
C PHE A 111 -7.60 25.06 7.44
N GLU A 112 -8.93 24.95 7.43
CA GLU A 112 -9.87 26.02 7.15
C GLU A 112 -10.91 26.08 8.28
N THR A 113 -11.54 27.23 8.51
CA THR A 113 -12.46 27.37 9.65
C THR A 113 -13.60 26.36 9.60
N GLY A 114 -13.64 25.47 10.60
CA GLY A 114 -14.66 24.42 10.72
C GLY A 114 -14.39 23.17 9.89
N ILE A 115 -13.25 23.07 9.22
CA ILE A 115 -12.87 21.94 8.37
C ILE A 115 -11.45 21.48 8.74
N HIS A 116 -11.33 20.22 9.18
CA HIS A 116 -10.03 19.60 9.40
C HIS A 116 -9.26 19.43 8.08
N PRO A 117 -7.92 19.43 8.09
CA PRO A 117 -7.13 19.17 6.89
C PRO A 117 -7.52 17.83 6.25
N TYR A 118 -7.60 17.81 4.92
CA TYR A 118 -7.91 16.59 4.17
C TYR A 118 -7.16 16.52 2.84
N THR A 119 -7.04 15.32 2.32
CA THR A 119 -6.49 15.06 0.99
C THR A 119 -7.36 14.08 0.23
N ILE A 120 -7.54 14.32 -1.06
CA ILE A 120 -8.29 13.44 -1.96
C ILE A 120 -7.35 12.94 -3.02
N TRP A 121 -7.28 11.61 -3.17
CA TRP A 121 -6.43 10.94 -4.12
C TRP A 121 -7.28 10.31 -5.21
N TYR A 122 -6.97 10.63 -6.46
CA TYR A 122 -7.64 10.05 -7.62
C TYR A 122 -6.66 9.21 -8.42
N TYR A 123 -7.11 8.01 -8.77
CA TYR A 123 -6.45 7.11 -9.71
C TYR A 123 -7.35 6.99 -10.94
N GLN A 124 -6.79 7.32 -12.09
CA GLN A 124 -7.46 7.34 -13.40
C GLN A 124 -6.95 6.21 -14.29
N THR A 125 -5.74 5.70 -14.04
CA THR A 125 -5.17 4.59 -14.80
C THR A 125 -5.82 3.26 -14.40
N GLY A 126 -6.45 2.59 -15.37
CA GLY A 126 -7.12 1.31 -15.16
C GLY A 126 -8.54 1.47 -14.61
N THR A 127 -8.81 0.89 -13.43
CA THR A 127 -10.10 1.11 -12.74
C THR A 127 -10.01 2.41 -11.98
N ALA A 128 -10.94 3.34 -12.24
CA ALA A 128 -10.95 4.60 -11.53
C ALA A 128 -11.19 4.37 -10.04
N MET A 129 -10.31 4.92 -9.20
CA MET A 129 -10.40 4.81 -7.74
C MET A 129 -10.27 6.18 -7.10
N GLU A 130 -10.95 6.35 -5.98
CA GLU A 130 -10.91 7.56 -5.18
C GLU A 130 -10.76 7.20 -3.71
N PHE A 131 -9.95 8.01 -3.02
CA PHE A 131 -9.72 7.89 -1.59
C PHE A 131 -9.71 9.28 -0.96
N VAL A 132 -10.44 9.46 0.15
CA VAL A 132 -10.47 10.70 0.92
C VAL A 132 -9.89 10.41 2.29
N PHE A 133 -8.90 11.21 2.69
CA PHE A 133 -8.28 11.10 4.00
C PHE A 133 -8.39 12.40 4.76
N VAL A 134 -8.60 12.32 6.08
CA VAL A 134 -8.83 13.48 6.96
C VAL A 134 -7.91 13.38 8.17
N ASP A 135 -7.26 14.48 8.53
CA ASP A 135 -6.45 14.64 9.74
C ASP A 135 -7.34 15.17 10.88
N ARG A 136 -8.18 14.28 11.45
CA ARG A 136 -9.20 14.64 12.45
C ARG A 136 -8.60 15.24 13.74
N ASP A 137 -7.39 14.80 14.08
CA ASP A 137 -6.68 15.21 15.30
C ASP A 137 -5.66 16.32 15.06
N GLU A 138 -5.55 16.83 13.82
CA GLU A 138 -4.64 17.90 13.41
C GLU A 138 -3.17 17.62 13.75
N ASN A 139 -2.78 16.35 13.67
CA ASN A 139 -1.46 15.86 14.07
C ASN A 139 -0.63 15.33 12.87
N GLY A 140 -1.19 15.43 11.66
CA GLY A 140 -0.60 14.96 10.41
C GLY A 140 -0.88 13.49 10.11
N ASN A 141 -1.64 12.78 10.96
CA ASN A 141 -2.08 11.41 10.73
C ASN A 141 -3.46 11.41 10.04
N TYR A 142 -3.42 11.30 8.71
CA TYR A 142 -4.63 11.32 7.90
C TYR A 142 -5.26 9.92 7.88
N GLU A 143 -6.50 9.82 8.35
CA GLU A 143 -7.30 8.61 8.36
C GLU A 143 -8.13 8.50 7.09
N LEU A 144 -8.25 7.30 6.52
CA LEU A 144 -9.11 7.05 5.36
C LEU A 144 -10.59 7.07 5.79
N VAL A 145 -11.37 8.03 5.26
CA VAL A 145 -12.79 8.18 5.57
C VAL A 145 -13.70 7.73 4.43
N TYR A 146 -13.19 7.70 3.20
CA TYR A 146 -13.93 7.22 2.03
C TYR A 146 -13.00 6.54 1.05
N SER A 147 -13.48 5.43 0.49
CA SER A 147 -12.92 4.81 -0.69
C SER A 147 -14.03 4.37 -1.64
N SER A 148 -13.79 4.49 -2.94
CA SER A 148 -14.64 3.90 -3.98
C SER A 148 -14.41 2.39 -4.18
N VAL A 149 -13.44 1.80 -3.47
CA VAL A 149 -13.10 0.38 -3.56
C VAL A 149 -13.91 -0.40 -2.51
N LYS A 150 -14.61 -1.44 -2.96
CA LYS A 150 -15.60 -2.20 -2.17
C LYS A 150 -15.10 -2.70 -0.80
N ASP A 151 -13.84 -3.10 -0.71
CA ASP A 151 -13.26 -3.72 0.49
C ASP A 151 -12.42 -2.74 1.33
N GLU A 152 -12.56 -1.43 1.07
CA GLU A 152 -11.87 -0.37 1.80
C GLU A 152 -12.84 0.42 2.70
N PRO A 153 -12.34 1.10 3.75
CA PRO A 153 -13.17 1.91 4.65
C PRO A 153 -14.09 2.91 3.94
N TYR A 154 -15.34 2.98 4.44
CA TYR A 154 -16.37 3.91 4.01
C TYR A 154 -17.13 4.42 5.24
N ASP A 155 -16.94 5.69 5.59
CA ASP A 155 -17.75 6.40 6.58
C ASP A 155 -18.97 7.02 5.88
N PRO A 156 -20.22 6.66 6.20
CA PRO A 156 -21.41 7.25 5.56
C PRO A 156 -21.48 8.78 5.65
N ASN A 157 -20.79 9.38 6.61
CA ASN A 157 -20.76 10.83 6.81
C ASN A 157 -19.53 11.51 6.19
N TRP A 158 -18.73 10.80 5.38
CA TRP A 158 -17.45 11.31 4.90
C TRP A 158 -17.54 12.70 4.23
N GLN A 159 -18.66 12.99 3.56
CA GLN A 159 -18.90 14.26 2.89
C GLN A 159 -18.92 15.46 3.84
N SER A 160 -19.27 15.29 5.13
CA SER A 160 -19.23 16.38 6.10
C SER A 160 -17.81 16.82 6.44
N TYR A 161 -16.80 16.01 6.12
CA TYR A 161 -15.40 16.34 6.38
C TYR A 161 -14.75 17.15 5.25
N ILE A 162 -15.40 17.27 4.09
CA ILE A 162 -14.84 17.97 2.93
C ILE A 162 -15.74 19.11 2.43
N LEU A 163 -15.10 20.06 1.75
CA LEU A 163 -15.78 21.20 1.15
C LEU A 163 -16.73 20.74 0.04
N PRO A 164 -17.92 21.37 -0.10
CA PRO A 164 -18.88 21.01 -1.13
C PRO A 164 -18.33 20.99 -2.57
N GLU A 165 -17.46 21.92 -2.92
CA GLU A 165 -16.83 22.01 -4.24
C GLU A 165 -15.95 20.81 -4.59
N ASP A 166 -15.35 20.18 -3.57
CA ASP A 166 -14.47 19.01 -3.76
C ASP A 166 -15.27 17.70 -3.87
N ARG A 167 -16.59 17.72 -3.60
CA ARG A 167 -17.49 16.55 -3.76
C ARG A 167 -17.86 16.27 -5.22
N ILE A 168 -17.72 17.25 -6.11
CA ILE A 168 -18.25 17.20 -7.48
C ILE A 168 -17.55 16.11 -8.31
N LYS A 169 -16.25 15.87 -8.07
CA LYS A 169 -15.53 14.74 -8.70
C LYS A 169 -15.96 13.40 -8.13
N THR A 170 -16.30 13.35 -6.85
CA THR A 170 -16.67 12.11 -6.15
C THR A 170 -18.03 11.54 -6.55
N ILE A 171 -18.98 12.39 -6.94
CA ILE A 171 -20.37 11.98 -7.23
C ILE A 171 -20.60 11.71 -8.74
N SER A 172 -19.71 12.17 -9.62
CA SER A 172 -20.00 12.29 -11.06
C SER A 172 -19.68 11.05 -11.93
N ARG A 173 -19.73 9.82 -11.40
CA ARG A 173 -19.60 8.60 -12.21
C ARG A 173 -20.57 7.50 -11.81
#